data_AF-A0AA95HA84-F1
#
_entry.id   AF-A0AA95HA84-F1
#
_cell.length_a   1.000
_cell.length_b   1.000
_cell.length_c   1.000
_cell.angle_alpha   90.00
_cell.angle_beta   90.00
_cell.angle_gamma   90.00
#
_symmetry.space_group_name_H-M   'P 1'
#
loop_
_entity.id
_entity.type
_entity.pdbx_description
1 polymer ?
#
loop_
_entity_poly.entity_id
_entity_poly.type
_entity_poly.pdbx_seq_one_letter_code
_entity_poly.pdbx_strand_id
1 'polypeptide(L)'
;MGIIQNLLGQYRPTPTPTPTPTPTPTPTPTPTPTPTPTPTPTPTPTPTPTPTPTPTPTPSNLNLTASEKTIMTSVFVADKSGNVPAGQTLSVLDNNRDGKLGVGDTVVVKNSNGSQVSNKQLTADDMYEVRFRENMTKAVNSVGRGWDFSDKLVDIQNNSLAQPFNRTYVNSYGLPAQEKVLEQNKFWEVVERNGQNYLLMRTTDSNGNAVKASDALNDLFNNKQNYAFDCATPMPIFNMKATLDTIGADDFNAKAGRLLFSGWYDQYDSSKNDGGFVPTVRTAQAGEITVNGVRNLAGETAMFNTALGDDLRVGSTYYFDKPGDKTSATQGWNAIYMGRGTDNSYQFWSSSAGTINVKFQNGSWIPSGGYSGDYLGAAISDPNISRLKAWDTTPSV
;
A
#
# COMPACT_ATOMS: atom_id res chain seq x y z
N MET A 1 -40.47 -1.86 23.76
CA MET A 1 -40.77 -2.05 25.20
C MET A 1 -41.37 -3.43 25.39
N GLY A 2 -41.06 -4.11 26.50
CA GLY A 2 -41.58 -5.45 26.82
C GLY A 2 -40.46 -6.45 27.14
N ILE A 3 -40.26 -6.76 28.42
CA ILE A 3 -39.25 -7.67 28.98
C ILE A 3 -39.98 -8.75 29.81
N ILE A 4 -39.34 -9.93 29.99
CA ILE A 4 -39.48 -10.99 31.05
C ILE A 4 -39.30 -12.35 30.34
N GLN A 5 -38.20 -13.11 30.46
CA GLN A 5 -37.48 -13.76 31.59
C GLN A 5 -38.12 -15.04 32.18
N ASN A 6 -37.56 -16.20 31.79
CA ASN A 6 -37.22 -17.40 32.58
C ASN A 6 -36.42 -18.39 31.66
N LEU A 7 -35.44 -19.23 32.03
CA LEU A 7 -34.90 -19.81 33.29
C LEU A 7 -35.74 -20.99 33.84
N LEU A 8 -35.22 -22.19 34.18
CA LEU A 8 -33.84 -22.75 34.20
C LEU A 8 -33.89 -24.29 33.99
N GLY A 9 -32.77 -24.94 33.65
CA GLY A 9 -32.66 -26.40 33.61
C GLY A 9 -31.25 -26.91 33.28
N GLN A 10 -30.33 -26.90 34.26
CA GLN A 10 -28.96 -27.40 34.10
C GLN A 10 -28.74 -28.73 34.86
N TYR A 11 -28.21 -29.74 34.16
CA TYR A 11 -27.62 -30.93 34.78
C TYR A 11 -26.13 -30.68 35.07
N ARG A 12 -25.66 -31.06 36.27
CA ARG A 12 -24.25 -30.97 36.67
C ARG A 12 -23.85 -32.23 37.46
N PRO A 13 -22.81 -32.97 37.04
CA PRO A 13 -22.48 -34.28 37.63
C PRO A 13 -21.72 -34.20 38.97
N THR A 14 -21.72 -35.35 39.65
CA THR A 14 -21.32 -35.61 41.04
C THR A 14 -19.80 -35.53 41.29
N PRO A 15 -19.34 -35.02 42.45
CA PRO A 15 -17.91 -35.05 42.83
C PRO A 15 -17.45 -36.43 43.32
N THR A 16 -16.19 -36.78 43.00
CA THR A 16 -15.49 -38.00 43.41
C THR A 16 -14.81 -37.81 44.79
N PRO A 17 -14.77 -38.82 45.68
CA PRO A 17 -14.22 -38.66 47.04
C PRO A 17 -12.68 -38.57 47.09
N THR A 18 -12.18 -37.73 47.99
CA THR A 18 -10.76 -37.50 48.27
C THR A 18 -10.19 -38.56 49.23
N PRO A 19 -9.00 -39.13 48.99
CA PRO A 19 -8.38 -40.10 49.90
C PRO A 19 -7.77 -39.46 51.15
N THR A 20 -7.85 -40.17 52.28
CA THR A 20 -7.39 -39.78 53.61
C THR A 20 -5.85 -39.88 53.76
N PRO A 21 -5.16 -38.92 54.41
CA PRO A 21 -3.72 -38.98 54.62
C PRO A 21 -3.31 -40.09 55.62
N THR A 22 -2.23 -40.80 55.28
CA THR A 22 -1.62 -41.87 56.10
C THR A 22 -0.67 -41.27 57.16
N PRO A 23 -0.63 -41.78 58.40
CA PRO A 23 0.19 -41.20 59.47
C PRO A 23 1.70 -41.34 59.23
N THR A 24 2.44 -40.26 59.46
CA THR A 24 3.90 -40.14 59.33
C THR A 24 4.63 -40.89 60.47
N PRO A 25 5.63 -41.74 60.19
CA PRO A 25 6.44 -42.37 61.24
C PRO A 25 7.40 -41.39 61.93
N THR A 26 7.59 -41.58 63.23
CA THR A 26 8.41 -40.76 64.14
C THR A 26 9.91 -40.85 63.81
N PRO A 27 10.67 -39.74 63.80
CA PRO A 27 12.09 -39.75 63.46
C PRO A 27 12.95 -40.44 64.53
N THR A 28 13.88 -41.28 64.09
CA THR A 28 14.91 -41.93 64.92
C THR A 28 16.05 -40.94 65.20
N PRO A 29 16.61 -40.86 66.43
CA PRO A 29 17.70 -39.93 66.74
C PRO A 29 18.96 -40.25 65.92
N THR A 30 19.35 -39.31 65.07
CA THR A 30 20.56 -39.41 64.24
C THR A 30 21.80 -39.13 65.10
N PRO A 31 22.88 -39.93 65.01
CA PRO A 31 24.07 -39.74 65.84
C PRO A 31 24.76 -38.40 65.57
N THR A 32 25.29 -37.80 66.63
CA THR A 32 26.00 -36.52 66.62
C THR A 32 27.19 -36.55 65.66
N PRO A 33 27.24 -35.70 64.61
CA PRO A 33 28.35 -35.71 63.67
C PRO A 33 29.65 -35.22 64.33
N THR A 34 30.73 -35.96 64.08
CA THR A 34 32.11 -35.61 64.41
C THR A 34 32.46 -34.23 63.82
N PRO A 35 33.19 -33.34 64.54
CA PRO A 35 33.52 -32.01 64.03
C PRO A 35 34.22 -32.09 62.67
N THR A 36 33.54 -31.61 61.64
CA THR A 36 34.05 -31.53 60.28
C THR A 36 35.16 -30.46 60.23
N PRO A 37 36.32 -30.72 59.59
CA PRO A 37 37.36 -29.70 59.48
C PRO A 37 36.80 -28.45 58.80
N THR A 38 37.09 -27.29 59.41
CA THR A 38 36.59 -26.00 58.94
C THR A 38 37.03 -25.79 57.49
N PRO A 39 36.11 -25.57 56.53
CA PRO A 39 36.49 -25.35 55.14
C PRO A 39 37.36 -24.09 55.05
N THR A 40 38.54 -24.23 54.46
CA THR A 40 39.42 -23.10 54.13
C THR A 40 38.62 -22.10 53.29
N PRO A 41 38.65 -20.79 53.59
CA PRO A 41 37.83 -19.82 52.89
C PRO A 41 38.11 -19.86 51.40
N THR A 42 37.10 -20.27 50.62
CA THR A 42 37.16 -20.24 49.15
C THR A 42 37.40 -18.78 48.74
N PRO A 43 38.43 -18.48 47.91
CA PRO A 43 38.67 -17.11 47.49
C PRO A 43 37.42 -16.57 46.82
N THR A 44 36.91 -15.44 47.31
CA THR A 44 35.74 -14.77 46.75
C THR A 44 36.00 -14.52 45.27
N PRO A 45 35.13 -14.96 44.34
CA PRO A 45 35.36 -14.74 42.92
C PRO A 45 35.51 -13.24 42.69
N THR A 46 36.67 -12.84 42.16
CA THR A 46 36.95 -11.45 41.84
C THR A 46 35.85 -10.96 40.90
N PRO A 47 35.20 -9.81 41.17
CA PRO A 47 34.09 -9.36 40.34
C PRO A 47 34.58 -9.25 38.89
N THR A 48 33.96 -10.03 38.01
CA THR A 48 34.29 -10.01 36.58
C THR A 48 34.12 -8.56 36.11
N PRO A 49 35.12 -7.93 35.49
CA PRO A 49 35.03 -6.54 35.10
C PRO A 49 33.80 -6.38 34.20
N THR A 50 32.88 -5.51 34.61
CA THR A 50 31.69 -5.19 33.81
C THR A 50 32.20 -4.74 32.45
N PRO A 51 31.73 -5.34 31.33
CA PRO A 51 32.24 -4.99 30.02
C PRO A 51 32.03 -3.50 29.79
N THR A 52 33.12 -2.77 29.56
CA THR A 52 33.09 -1.35 29.24
C THR A 52 32.15 -1.18 28.03
N PRO A 53 31.16 -0.27 28.08
CA PRO A 53 30.25 -0.09 26.95
C PRO A 53 31.06 0.28 25.70
N THR A 54 30.97 -0.57 24.69
CA THR A 54 31.57 -0.31 23.37
C THR A 54 31.03 1.03 22.87
N PRO A 55 31.88 1.98 22.45
CA PRO A 55 31.40 3.28 21.98
C PRO A 55 30.48 3.08 20.78
N THR A 56 29.26 3.62 20.87
CA THR A 56 28.31 3.62 19.75
C THR A 56 28.97 4.32 18.56
N PRO A 57 28.94 3.73 17.35
CA PRO A 57 29.53 4.37 16.18
C PRO A 57 28.86 5.72 15.93
N THR A 58 29.66 6.77 15.72
CA THR A 58 29.13 8.09 15.33
C THR A 58 28.36 7.96 14.02
N PRO A 59 27.13 8.48 13.89
CA PRO A 59 26.39 8.41 12.64
C PRO A 59 27.14 9.02 11.45
N SER A 60 26.83 8.56 10.24
CA SER A 60 27.39 9.09 8.99
C SER A 60 26.29 9.63 8.07
N ASN A 61 26.61 10.49 7.09
CA ASN A 61 25.58 10.95 6.14
C ASN A 61 25.31 9.85 5.10
N LEU A 62 24.04 9.46 4.96
CA LEU A 62 23.62 8.48 3.96
C LEU A 62 23.50 9.12 2.58
N ASN A 63 24.06 8.46 1.56
CA ASN A 63 23.93 8.86 0.16
C ASN A 63 22.64 8.25 -0.45
N LEU A 64 21.51 8.94 -0.27
CA LEU A 64 20.23 8.53 -0.87
C LEU A 64 20.28 8.49 -2.41
N THR A 65 19.59 7.51 -3.00
CA THR A 65 19.27 7.55 -4.43
C THR A 65 18.32 8.72 -4.77
N ALA A 66 18.20 9.07 -6.06
CA ALA A 66 17.26 10.12 -6.49
C ALA A 66 15.79 9.79 -6.15
N SER A 67 15.40 8.51 -6.28
CA SER A 67 14.07 8.02 -5.91
C SER A 67 13.85 8.13 -4.40
N GLU A 68 14.75 7.59 -3.58
CA GLU A 68 14.65 7.70 -2.11
C GLU A 68 14.60 9.16 -1.67
N LYS A 69 15.47 10.03 -2.20
CA LYS A 69 15.44 11.47 -1.89
C LYS A 69 14.08 12.09 -2.22
N THR A 70 13.44 11.68 -3.32
CA THR A 70 12.11 12.18 -3.72
C THR A 70 11.02 11.69 -2.77
N ILE A 71 10.99 10.40 -2.42
CA ILE A 71 10.03 9.83 -1.45
C ILE A 71 10.24 10.45 -0.07
N MET A 72 11.46 10.44 0.45
CA MET A 72 11.81 11.00 1.76
C MET A 72 11.44 12.49 1.87
N THR A 73 11.66 13.26 0.80
CA THR A 73 11.23 14.67 0.74
C THR A 73 9.70 14.78 0.76
N SER A 74 8.98 13.95 0.00
CA SER A 74 7.51 13.95 -0.03
C SER A 74 6.86 13.52 1.29
N VAL A 75 7.49 12.63 2.07
CA VAL A 75 6.91 12.08 3.30
C VAL A 75 7.28 12.94 4.53
N PHE A 76 8.49 13.49 4.59
CA PHE A 76 9.02 14.12 5.80
C PHE A 76 9.25 15.64 5.73
N VAL A 77 9.12 16.27 4.56
CA VAL A 77 9.49 17.70 4.37
C VAL A 77 8.48 18.51 3.57
N ALA A 78 7.88 17.92 2.54
CA ALA A 78 6.92 18.61 1.68
C ALA A 78 5.69 19.07 2.48
N ASP A 79 5.19 20.25 2.14
CA ASP A 79 3.86 20.67 2.56
C ASP A 79 2.77 19.89 1.82
N LYS A 80 1.51 20.08 2.24
CA LYS A 80 0.35 19.44 1.60
C LYS A 80 0.16 19.78 0.12
N SER A 81 0.83 20.82 -0.37
CA SER A 81 0.82 21.22 -1.78
C SER A 81 2.00 20.58 -2.53
N GLY A 82 2.67 19.58 -1.96
CA GLY A 82 3.82 18.89 -2.51
C GLY A 82 5.10 19.74 -2.58
N ASN A 83 5.15 20.92 -1.94
CA ASN A 83 6.29 21.84 -2.03
C ASN A 83 7.22 21.73 -0.82
N VAL A 84 8.53 21.78 -1.06
CA VAL A 84 9.52 21.94 0.02
C VAL A 84 9.48 23.38 0.52
N PRO A 85 9.28 23.64 1.84
CA PRO A 85 9.30 25.00 2.38
C PRO A 85 10.62 25.72 2.07
N ALA A 86 10.54 27.02 1.79
CA ALA A 86 11.65 27.78 1.20
C ALA A 86 12.97 27.63 1.97
N GLY A 87 13.99 27.12 1.28
CA GLY A 87 15.33 26.92 1.83
C GLY A 87 15.49 25.71 2.75
N GLN A 88 14.47 24.86 2.92
CA GLN A 88 14.65 23.60 3.66
C GLN A 88 15.37 22.53 2.84
N THR A 89 16.17 21.70 3.52
CA THR A 89 16.93 20.60 2.93
C THR A 89 16.83 19.34 3.79
N LEU A 90 16.68 18.18 3.16
CA LEU A 90 16.71 16.86 3.80
C LEU A 90 18.11 16.24 3.73
N SER A 91 18.53 15.65 4.86
CA SER A 91 19.66 14.72 4.98
C SER A 91 19.24 13.53 5.85
N VAL A 92 19.87 12.36 5.67
CA VAL A 92 19.67 11.20 6.53
C VAL A 92 21.00 10.83 7.18
N LEU A 93 20.97 10.62 8.49
CA LEU A 93 22.07 10.04 9.24
C LEU A 93 21.89 8.53 9.28
N ASP A 94 22.79 7.84 8.60
CA ASP A 94 23.02 6.40 8.71
C ASP A 94 23.59 6.11 10.10
N ASN A 95 22.75 5.52 10.95
CA ASN A 95 23.07 5.26 12.35
C ASN A 95 23.70 3.88 12.57
N ASN A 96 23.44 2.91 11.69
CA ASN A 96 23.96 1.54 11.80
C ASN A 96 25.26 1.32 10.99
N ARG A 97 25.58 2.25 10.07
CA ARG A 97 26.68 2.27 9.10
C ARG A 97 26.65 1.14 8.07
N ASP A 98 25.47 0.67 7.67
CA ASP A 98 25.32 -0.34 6.61
C ASP A 98 25.24 0.24 5.19
N GLY A 99 25.15 1.57 5.05
CA GLY A 99 25.11 2.29 3.79
C GLY A 99 23.76 2.21 3.05
N LYS A 100 22.67 1.80 3.73
CA LYS A 100 21.31 1.68 3.20
C LYS A 100 20.34 2.46 4.08
N LEU A 101 19.24 2.91 3.49
CA LEU A 101 18.16 3.53 4.24
C LEU A 101 17.37 2.47 5.02
N GLY A 102 17.30 2.59 6.34
CA GLY A 102 16.68 1.58 7.20
C GLY A 102 16.00 2.10 8.47
N VAL A 103 15.35 1.18 9.19
CA VAL A 103 14.79 1.42 10.52
C VAL A 103 15.93 1.80 11.47
N GLY A 104 15.74 2.86 12.24
CA GLY A 104 16.74 3.38 13.17
C GLY A 104 17.61 4.50 12.61
N ASP A 105 17.64 4.77 11.30
CA ASP A 105 18.28 5.96 10.72
C ASP A 105 17.56 7.24 11.11
N THR A 106 18.25 8.38 11.04
CA THR A 106 17.67 9.67 11.44
C THR A 106 17.54 10.63 10.27
N VAL A 107 16.30 10.94 9.88
CA VAL A 107 15.99 12.06 8.99
C VAL A 107 16.28 13.36 9.73
N VAL A 108 17.03 14.26 9.10
CA VAL A 108 17.36 15.59 9.61
C VAL A 108 16.98 16.62 8.55
N VAL A 109 16.04 17.50 8.90
CA VAL A 109 15.64 18.65 8.07
C VAL A 109 16.33 19.89 8.59
N LYS A 110 16.98 20.63 7.70
CA LYS A 110 17.63 21.91 8.00
C LYS A 110 16.98 23.04 7.23
N ASN A 111 17.05 24.27 7.74
CA ASN A 111 16.64 25.48 7.03
C ASN A 111 17.79 26.07 6.20
N SER A 112 17.55 27.23 5.58
CA SER A 112 18.52 27.95 4.73
C SER A 112 19.79 28.41 5.46
N ASN A 113 19.78 28.53 6.79
CA ASN A 113 20.96 28.90 7.57
C ASN A 113 21.72 27.67 8.13
N GLY A 114 21.29 26.45 7.77
CA GLY A 114 21.89 25.19 8.20
C GLY A 114 21.45 24.70 9.58
N SER A 115 20.63 25.45 10.31
CA SER A 115 20.06 25.00 11.59
C SER A 115 19.04 23.88 11.37
N GLN A 116 19.07 22.89 12.26
CA GLN A 116 18.07 21.83 12.29
C GLN A 116 16.68 22.39 12.62
N VAL A 117 15.71 22.07 11.77
CA VAL A 117 14.28 22.36 11.94
C VAL A 117 13.58 21.18 12.59
N SER A 118 13.92 19.97 12.18
CA SER A 118 13.41 18.73 12.78
C SER A 118 14.44 17.61 12.65
N ASN A 119 14.34 16.64 13.55
CA ASN A 119 14.93 15.32 13.39
C ASN A 119 13.88 14.24 13.71
N LYS A 120 13.94 13.10 13.02
CA LYS A 120 13.09 11.95 13.27
C LYS A 120 13.89 10.67 13.04
N GLN A 121 13.90 9.78 14.03
CA GLN A 121 14.37 8.41 13.83
C GLN A 121 13.30 7.60 13.10
N LEU A 122 13.67 6.90 12.03
CA LEU A 122 12.77 6.11 11.20
C LEU A 122 12.32 4.85 11.94
N THR A 123 11.01 4.67 11.98
CA THR A 123 10.35 3.47 12.50
C THR A 123 10.12 2.44 11.40
N ALA A 124 9.69 1.22 11.75
CA ALA A 124 9.23 0.25 10.75
C ALA A 124 8.09 0.84 9.91
N ASP A 125 7.10 1.48 10.54
CA ASP A 125 5.95 2.11 9.86
C ASP A 125 6.36 3.16 8.83
N ASP A 126 7.35 3.99 9.15
CA ASP A 126 7.95 4.94 8.21
C ASP A 126 8.57 4.22 7.00
N MET A 127 9.27 3.11 7.25
CA MET A 127 9.91 2.34 6.20
C MET A 127 8.90 1.58 5.32
N TYR A 128 7.78 1.09 5.85
CA TYR A 128 6.68 0.53 5.01
C TYR A 128 6.11 1.61 4.08
N GLU A 129 5.86 2.84 4.57
CA GLU A 129 5.39 3.94 3.70
C GLU A 129 6.44 4.30 2.65
N VAL A 130 7.71 4.44 3.03
CA VAL A 130 8.80 4.79 2.10
C VAL A 130 9.01 3.71 1.04
N ARG A 131 9.11 2.42 1.43
CA ARG A 131 9.37 1.31 0.49
C ARG A 131 8.18 1.06 -0.43
N PHE A 132 6.95 1.16 0.08
CA PHE A 132 5.77 1.07 -0.78
C PHE A 132 5.74 2.20 -1.81
N ARG A 133 5.91 3.47 -1.40
CA ARG A 133 5.89 4.62 -2.32
C ARG A 133 7.05 4.55 -3.33
N GLU A 134 8.22 4.06 -2.91
CA GLU A 134 9.35 3.79 -3.79
C GLU A 134 8.99 2.72 -4.84
N ASN A 135 8.44 1.58 -4.42
CA ASN A 135 8.05 0.49 -5.32
C ASN A 135 6.88 0.86 -6.24
N MET A 136 5.93 1.68 -5.77
CA MET A 136 4.89 2.31 -6.60
C MET A 136 5.52 3.14 -7.72
N THR A 137 6.45 4.06 -7.41
CA THR A 137 7.10 4.86 -8.46
C THR A 137 7.97 4.02 -9.40
N LYS A 138 8.62 2.95 -8.94
CA LYS A 138 9.33 1.99 -9.80
C LYS A 138 8.39 1.28 -10.76
N ALA A 139 7.26 0.76 -10.27
CA ALA A 139 6.26 0.08 -11.08
C ALA A 139 5.69 1.00 -12.17
N VAL A 140 5.33 2.23 -11.80
CA VAL A 140 4.86 3.28 -12.73
C VAL A 140 5.92 3.61 -13.80
N ASN A 141 7.16 3.85 -13.38
CA ASN A 141 8.24 4.16 -14.33
C ASN A 141 8.55 2.99 -15.28
N SER A 142 8.37 1.74 -14.86
CA SER A 142 8.61 0.55 -15.70
C SER A 142 7.67 0.44 -16.92
N VAL A 143 6.44 0.94 -16.81
CA VAL A 143 5.48 0.89 -17.94
C VAL A 143 5.67 2.02 -18.93
N GLY A 144 6.24 3.16 -18.52
CA GLY A 144 6.51 4.30 -19.40
C GLY A 144 5.22 5.02 -19.80
N ARG A 145 4.81 4.94 -21.07
CA ARG A 145 3.49 5.47 -21.48
C ARG A 145 2.30 4.69 -20.91
N GLY A 146 2.51 3.44 -20.50
CA GLY A 146 1.47 2.58 -19.93
C GLY A 146 1.22 1.34 -20.77
N TRP A 147 0.00 0.85 -20.65
CA TRP A 147 -0.63 -0.16 -21.50
C TRP A 147 -1.46 0.54 -22.58
N ASP A 148 -1.80 -0.15 -23.66
CA ASP A 148 -2.69 0.41 -24.68
C ASP A 148 -4.10 0.65 -24.11
N PHE A 149 -4.88 1.51 -24.75
CA PHE A 149 -6.23 1.84 -24.29
C PHE A 149 -7.27 0.78 -24.71
N SER A 150 -8.13 0.37 -23.77
CA SER A 150 -9.33 -0.44 -24.01
C SER A 150 -10.60 0.34 -23.65
N ASP A 151 -11.57 0.36 -24.57
CA ASP A 151 -12.92 0.89 -24.32
C ASP A 151 -13.82 -0.09 -23.54
N LYS A 152 -13.37 -1.34 -23.36
CA LYS A 152 -14.05 -2.40 -22.60
C LYS A 152 -13.48 -2.61 -21.20
N LEU A 153 -12.68 -1.68 -20.68
CA LEU A 153 -11.91 -1.78 -19.42
C LEU A 153 -10.66 -2.67 -19.49
N VAL A 154 -10.74 -3.83 -20.14
CA VAL A 154 -9.67 -4.83 -20.23
C VAL A 154 -9.76 -5.61 -21.55
N ASP A 155 -8.62 -5.74 -22.24
CA ASP A 155 -8.39 -6.78 -23.27
C ASP A 155 -6.98 -7.40 -23.13
N ILE A 156 -6.82 -8.67 -23.50
CA ILE A 156 -5.53 -9.33 -23.72
C ILE A 156 -5.31 -9.39 -25.23
N GLN A 157 -4.48 -8.47 -25.74
CA GLN A 157 -4.27 -8.27 -27.16
C GLN A 157 -3.90 -9.57 -27.89
N ASN A 158 -4.58 -9.84 -29.00
CA ASN A 158 -4.37 -11.01 -29.87
C ASN A 158 -4.56 -12.39 -29.19
N ASN A 159 -5.24 -12.47 -28.04
CA ASN A 159 -5.48 -13.72 -27.29
C ASN A 159 -6.98 -14.09 -27.18
N SER A 160 -7.84 -13.57 -28.06
CA SER A 160 -9.26 -13.92 -28.10
C SER A 160 -9.46 -15.40 -28.44
N LEU A 161 -10.36 -16.07 -27.73
CA LEU A 161 -10.66 -17.50 -27.94
C LEU A 161 -11.40 -17.72 -29.26
N ALA A 162 -11.00 -18.74 -30.01
CA ALA A 162 -11.67 -19.13 -31.25
C ALA A 162 -13.15 -19.56 -31.04
N GLN A 163 -13.50 -19.98 -29.81
CA GLN A 163 -14.86 -20.26 -29.36
C GLN A 163 -15.02 -19.79 -27.90
N PRO A 164 -15.50 -18.56 -27.66
CA PRO A 164 -15.85 -18.09 -26.31
C PRO A 164 -16.93 -18.96 -25.67
N PHE A 165 -16.83 -19.20 -24.37
CA PHE A 165 -17.73 -20.14 -23.66
C PHE A 165 -18.21 -19.58 -22.32
N ASN A 166 -19.40 -20.02 -21.90
CA ASN A 166 -19.98 -19.66 -20.60
C ASN A 166 -19.54 -20.65 -19.52
N ARG A 167 -19.33 -20.17 -18.30
CA ARG A 167 -19.15 -21.02 -17.11
C ARG A 167 -19.84 -20.45 -15.88
N THR A 168 -20.23 -21.35 -14.98
CA THR A 168 -20.71 -21.00 -13.65
C THR A 168 -19.53 -20.62 -12.74
N TYR A 169 -19.67 -19.53 -11.99
CA TYR A 169 -18.77 -19.16 -10.90
C TYR A 169 -19.58 -18.83 -9.63
N VAL A 170 -18.92 -18.72 -8.49
CA VAL A 170 -19.53 -18.25 -7.24
C VAL A 170 -19.22 -16.76 -7.07
N ASN A 171 -20.26 -15.93 -6.96
CA ASN A 171 -20.10 -14.48 -6.82
C ASN A 171 -19.76 -14.06 -5.38
N SER A 172 -19.56 -12.76 -5.17
CA SER A 172 -19.24 -12.16 -3.86
C SER A 172 -20.30 -12.37 -2.77
N TYR A 173 -21.52 -12.81 -3.13
CA TYR A 173 -22.60 -13.14 -2.21
C TYR A 173 -22.69 -14.66 -1.92
N GLY A 174 -21.73 -15.46 -2.40
CA GLY A 174 -21.75 -16.91 -2.27
C GLY A 174 -22.75 -17.61 -3.20
N LEU A 175 -23.33 -16.89 -4.18
CA LEU A 175 -24.37 -17.42 -5.07
C LEU A 175 -23.80 -17.83 -6.43
N PRO A 176 -24.34 -18.90 -7.07
CA PRO A 176 -24.00 -19.24 -8.44
C PRO A 176 -24.37 -18.12 -9.41
N ALA A 177 -23.42 -17.74 -10.27
CA ALA A 177 -23.57 -16.75 -11.33
C ALA A 177 -22.91 -17.27 -12.62
N GLN A 178 -23.21 -16.63 -13.76
CA GLN A 178 -22.60 -16.96 -15.05
C GLN A 178 -21.60 -15.88 -15.48
N GLU A 179 -20.50 -16.31 -16.09
CA GLU A 179 -19.56 -15.45 -16.80
C GLU A 179 -19.20 -16.08 -18.15
N LYS A 180 -18.83 -15.25 -19.12
CA LYS A 180 -18.40 -15.70 -20.45
C LYS A 180 -16.91 -15.43 -20.61
N VAL A 181 -16.14 -16.48 -20.86
CA VAL A 181 -14.69 -16.36 -21.11
C VAL A 181 -14.48 -15.96 -22.56
N LEU A 182 -13.85 -14.81 -22.78
CA LEU A 182 -13.62 -14.21 -24.10
C LEU A 182 -12.20 -14.46 -24.61
N GLU A 183 -11.22 -14.28 -23.75
CA GLU A 183 -9.79 -14.25 -24.10
C GLU A 183 -8.98 -14.96 -23.02
N GLN A 184 -7.83 -15.55 -23.38
CA GLN A 184 -7.04 -16.33 -22.43
C GLN A 184 -5.57 -16.40 -22.84
N ASN A 185 -4.67 -16.18 -21.88
CA ASN A 185 -3.24 -16.48 -22.02
C ASN A 185 -2.77 -17.43 -20.90
N LYS A 186 -1.46 -17.54 -20.65
CA LYS A 186 -0.89 -18.45 -19.62
C LYS A 186 -1.42 -18.16 -18.21
N PHE A 187 -1.61 -16.88 -17.85
CA PHE A 187 -1.87 -16.43 -16.48
C PHE A 187 -3.24 -15.79 -16.29
N TRP A 188 -3.86 -15.28 -17.36
CA TRP A 188 -5.05 -14.45 -17.30
C TRP A 188 -6.14 -14.90 -18.28
N GLU A 189 -7.37 -14.57 -17.92
CA GLU A 189 -8.58 -14.67 -18.74
C GLU A 189 -9.29 -13.32 -18.75
N VAL A 190 -9.85 -12.91 -19.89
CA VAL A 190 -10.87 -11.86 -19.92
C VAL A 190 -12.22 -12.52 -19.80
N VAL A 191 -12.96 -12.16 -18.75
CA VAL A 191 -14.33 -12.66 -18.51
C VAL A 191 -15.33 -11.51 -18.59
N GLU A 192 -16.41 -11.72 -19.35
CA GLU A 192 -17.54 -10.82 -19.44
C GLU A 192 -18.59 -11.19 -18.39
N ARG A 193 -18.99 -10.21 -17.57
CA ARG A 193 -20.09 -10.32 -16.60
C ARG A 193 -20.96 -9.08 -16.76
N ASN A 194 -22.25 -9.26 -17.04
CA ASN A 194 -23.22 -8.16 -17.25
C ASN A 194 -22.78 -7.09 -18.26
N GLY A 195 -22.00 -7.46 -19.29
CA GLY A 195 -21.49 -6.54 -20.31
C GLY A 195 -20.24 -5.74 -19.92
N GLN A 196 -19.59 -6.08 -18.80
CA GLN A 196 -18.28 -5.53 -18.42
C GLN A 196 -17.21 -6.63 -18.48
N ASN A 197 -16.02 -6.31 -19.01
CA ASN A 197 -14.87 -7.21 -18.97
C ASN A 197 -14.12 -7.08 -17.65
N TYR A 198 -13.53 -8.19 -17.21
CA TYR A 198 -12.64 -8.24 -16.06
C TYR A 198 -11.41 -9.09 -16.37
N LEU A 199 -10.24 -8.64 -15.95
CA LEU A 199 -8.99 -9.39 -16.04
C LEU A 199 -8.89 -10.37 -14.86
N LEU A 200 -9.25 -11.63 -15.09
CA LEU A 200 -9.33 -12.67 -14.06
C LEU A 200 -8.11 -13.59 -14.10
N MET A 201 -7.40 -13.69 -12.97
CA MET A 201 -6.26 -14.60 -12.85
C MET A 201 -6.72 -16.04 -13.08
N ARG A 202 -5.97 -16.83 -13.83
CA ARG A 202 -6.21 -18.28 -13.94
C ARG A 202 -5.86 -18.96 -12.62
N THR A 203 -6.56 -20.05 -12.29
CA THR A 203 -6.16 -20.91 -11.17
C THR A 203 -5.03 -21.87 -11.56
N THR A 204 -5.02 -22.30 -12.82
CA THR A 204 -3.97 -23.15 -13.40
C THR A 204 -3.52 -22.68 -14.78
N ASP A 205 -2.24 -22.89 -15.09
CA ASP A 205 -1.67 -22.63 -16.41
C ASP A 205 -2.16 -23.67 -17.43
N SER A 206 -1.77 -23.53 -18.71
CA SER A 206 -2.19 -24.46 -19.77
C SER A 206 -1.64 -25.89 -19.63
N ASN A 207 -0.77 -26.15 -18.66
CA ASN A 207 -0.24 -27.48 -18.32
C ASN A 207 -0.87 -28.05 -17.03
N GLY A 208 -1.78 -27.31 -16.39
CA GLY A 208 -2.41 -27.71 -15.12
C GLY A 208 -1.64 -27.32 -13.85
N ASN A 209 -0.52 -26.60 -13.96
CA ASN A 209 0.22 -26.13 -12.79
C ASN A 209 -0.52 -24.97 -12.12
N ALA A 210 -0.51 -24.88 -10.79
CA ALA A 210 -1.12 -23.76 -10.08
C ALA A 210 -0.44 -22.42 -10.44
N VAL A 211 -1.25 -21.40 -10.76
CA VAL A 211 -0.75 -20.05 -11.05
C VAL A 211 -0.58 -19.28 -9.75
N LYS A 212 0.62 -18.73 -9.54
CA LYS A 212 0.92 -17.81 -8.44
C LYS A 212 0.46 -16.39 -8.79
N ALA A 213 -0.09 -15.68 -7.81
CA ALA A 213 -0.49 -14.28 -7.95
C ALA A 213 0.71 -13.37 -8.26
N SER A 214 1.88 -13.64 -7.68
CA SER A 214 3.13 -12.93 -8.00
C SER A 214 3.49 -13.04 -9.48
N ASP A 215 3.34 -14.23 -10.06
CA ASP A 215 3.82 -14.53 -11.41
C ASP A 215 2.84 -13.94 -12.44
N ALA A 216 1.54 -14.08 -12.19
CA ALA A 216 0.50 -13.46 -12.99
C ALA A 216 0.61 -11.92 -12.98
N LEU A 217 0.85 -11.32 -11.81
CA LEU A 217 0.99 -9.86 -11.69
C LEU A 217 2.27 -9.36 -12.37
N ASN A 218 3.40 -10.05 -12.20
CA ASN A 218 4.65 -9.71 -12.90
C ASN A 218 4.51 -9.81 -14.42
N ASP A 219 3.69 -10.73 -14.94
CA ASP A 219 3.43 -10.86 -16.38
C ASP A 219 2.82 -9.59 -16.99
N LEU A 220 1.96 -8.86 -16.25
CA LEU A 220 1.36 -7.60 -16.73
C LEU A 220 2.40 -6.51 -17.02
N PHE A 221 3.53 -6.53 -16.31
CA PHE A 221 4.63 -5.57 -16.48
C PHE A 221 5.66 -6.08 -17.50
N ASN A 222 6.03 -7.36 -17.42
CA ASN A 222 7.02 -7.98 -18.29
C ASN A 222 6.51 -8.13 -19.74
N ASN A 223 5.20 -8.31 -19.92
CA ASN A 223 4.54 -8.48 -21.21
C ASN A 223 3.49 -7.38 -21.45
N LYS A 224 3.75 -6.15 -21.00
CA LYS A 224 2.81 -5.02 -21.08
C LYS A 224 2.21 -4.76 -22.47
N GLN A 225 2.94 -5.06 -23.54
CA GLN A 225 2.44 -4.95 -24.93
C GLN A 225 1.34 -5.97 -25.29
N ASN A 226 1.05 -6.95 -24.41
CA ASN A 226 0.00 -7.93 -24.62
C ASN A 226 -1.32 -7.53 -23.92
N TYR A 227 -1.40 -6.37 -23.28
CA TYR A 227 -2.53 -5.95 -22.46
C TYR A 227 -2.98 -4.53 -22.81
N ALA A 228 -4.30 -4.33 -22.82
CA ALA A 228 -4.93 -3.02 -22.94
C ALA A 228 -5.89 -2.79 -21.76
N PHE A 229 -5.94 -1.56 -21.27
CA PHE A 229 -6.71 -1.16 -20.10
C PHE A 229 -7.40 0.20 -20.30
N ASP A 230 -8.44 0.49 -19.51
CA ASP A 230 -8.97 1.85 -19.40
C ASP A 230 -8.07 2.77 -18.54
N CYS A 231 -8.58 3.95 -18.21
CA CYS A 231 -7.86 4.91 -17.37
C CYS A 231 -7.83 4.56 -15.87
N ALA A 232 -8.68 3.66 -15.38
CA ALA A 232 -8.75 3.30 -13.95
C ALA A 232 -8.08 1.96 -13.63
N THR A 233 -8.25 0.91 -14.43
CA THR A 233 -7.67 -0.44 -14.18
C THR A 233 -6.16 -0.46 -13.85
N PRO A 234 -5.31 0.40 -14.45
CA PRO A 234 -3.89 0.47 -14.09
C PRO A 234 -3.62 0.79 -12.61
N MET A 235 -4.49 1.57 -11.95
CA MET A 235 -4.26 2.09 -10.59
C MET A 235 -4.19 0.97 -9.52
N PRO A 236 -5.18 0.06 -9.39
CA PRO A 236 -5.06 -1.10 -8.51
C PRO A 236 -3.96 -2.09 -8.94
N ILE A 237 -3.63 -2.17 -10.24
CA ILE A 237 -2.50 -3.01 -10.71
C ILE A 237 -1.16 -2.50 -10.16
N PHE A 238 -0.90 -1.18 -10.19
CA PHE A 238 0.32 -0.64 -9.57
C PHE A 238 0.31 -0.79 -8.05
N ASN A 239 -0.84 -0.65 -7.39
CA ASN A 239 -0.95 -0.85 -5.95
C ASN A 239 -0.60 -2.28 -5.54
N MET A 240 -1.15 -3.28 -6.23
CA MET A 240 -0.79 -4.68 -6.01
C MET A 240 0.67 -4.96 -6.36
N LYS A 241 1.23 -4.32 -7.39
CA LYS A 241 2.65 -4.49 -7.76
C LYS A 241 3.58 -3.90 -6.71
N ALA A 242 3.28 -2.71 -6.21
CA ALA A 242 3.99 -2.09 -5.10
C ALA A 242 3.86 -2.91 -3.81
N THR A 243 2.70 -3.53 -3.56
CA THR A 243 2.49 -4.49 -2.47
C THR A 243 3.45 -5.68 -2.60
N LEU A 244 3.39 -6.40 -3.73
CA LEU A 244 4.25 -7.54 -4.05
C LEU A 244 5.75 -7.22 -3.90
N ASP A 245 6.20 -6.09 -4.41
CA ASP A 245 7.61 -5.70 -4.39
C ASP A 245 8.08 -5.19 -3.01
N THR A 246 7.16 -4.95 -2.08
CA THR A 246 7.46 -4.52 -0.70
C THR A 246 7.48 -5.67 0.29
N ILE A 247 6.53 -6.62 0.20
CA ILE A 247 6.39 -7.76 1.14
C ILE A 247 6.94 -9.09 0.59
N GLY A 248 7.43 -9.07 -0.66
CA GLY A 248 7.94 -10.26 -1.32
C GLY A 248 6.84 -11.22 -1.84
N ALA A 249 7.28 -12.18 -2.64
CA ALA A 249 6.37 -13.08 -3.35
C ALA A 249 5.66 -14.11 -2.45
N ASP A 250 6.29 -14.56 -1.37
CA ASP A 250 5.72 -15.62 -0.54
C ASP A 250 4.52 -15.13 0.28
N ASP A 251 4.67 -14.01 1.00
CA ASP A 251 3.55 -13.36 1.71
C ASP A 251 2.48 -12.83 0.76
N PHE A 252 2.87 -12.24 -0.38
CA PHE A 252 1.90 -11.83 -1.40
C PHE A 252 1.07 -13.01 -1.93
N ASN A 253 1.69 -14.14 -2.26
CA ASN A 253 0.97 -15.32 -2.73
C ASN A 253 0.09 -15.96 -1.66
N ALA A 254 0.49 -15.89 -0.38
CA ALA A 254 -0.31 -16.39 0.74
C ALA A 254 -1.57 -15.54 1.02
N LYS A 255 -1.61 -14.28 0.56
CA LYS A 255 -2.65 -13.30 0.92
C LYS A 255 -3.52 -12.83 -0.24
N ALA A 256 -2.95 -12.63 -1.43
CA ALA A 256 -3.62 -12.03 -2.58
C ALA A 256 -4.69 -12.92 -3.23
N GLY A 257 -4.62 -14.23 -3.02
CA GLY A 257 -5.57 -15.21 -3.58
C GLY A 257 -5.68 -15.12 -5.10
N ARG A 258 -6.91 -15.13 -5.62
CA ARG A 258 -7.19 -15.02 -7.07
C ARG A 258 -7.41 -13.55 -7.44
N LEU A 259 -6.47 -12.94 -8.16
CA LEU A 259 -6.58 -11.55 -8.62
C LEU A 259 -7.72 -11.37 -9.64
N LEU A 260 -8.39 -10.22 -9.57
CA LEU A 260 -9.36 -9.73 -10.55
C LEU A 260 -9.26 -8.20 -10.63
N PHE A 261 -9.16 -7.66 -11.83
CA PHE A 261 -9.09 -6.21 -12.07
C PHE A 261 -10.13 -5.76 -13.10
N SER A 262 -10.83 -4.65 -12.83
CA SER A 262 -11.69 -3.94 -13.80
C SER A 262 -12.05 -2.54 -13.28
N GLY A 263 -11.61 -1.49 -13.96
CA GLY A 263 -11.66 -0.13 -13.44
C GLY A 263 -11.04 -0.02 -12.04
N TRP A 264 -11.78 0.54 -11.08
CA TRP A 264 -11.35 0.64 -9.68
C TRP A 264 -11.60 -0.62 -8.82
N TYR A 265 -12.09 -1.73 -9.40
CA TYR A 265 -12.52 -2.92 -8.67
C TYR A 265 -11.37 -3.94 -8.45
N ASP A 266 -11.13 -4.31 -7.19
CA ASP A 266 -10.48 -5.56 -6.77
C ASP A 266 -11.47 -6.45 -5.97
N GLN A 267 -11.44 -7.77 -6.18
CA GLN A 267 -12.53 -8.65 -5.73
C GLN A 267 -12.43 -9.19 -4.29
N TYR A 268 -11.53 -8.66 -3.45
CA TYR A 268 -11.09 -9.40 -2.25
C TYR A 268 -11.82 -9.14 -0.94
N ASP A 269 -12.80 -8.22 -0.87
CA ASP A 269 -13.71 -8.20 0.28
C ASP A 269 -15.09 -7.58 0.00
N SER A 270 -16.12 -8.26 0.49
CA SER A 270 -17.43 -7.72 0.88
C SER A 270 -17.39 -6.47 1.77
N SER A 271 -16.25 -6.12 2.38
CA SER A 271 -16.11 -5.01 3.32
C SER A 271 -15.61 -3.67 2.75
N LYS A 272 -14.93 -3.65 1.58
CA LYS A 272 -14.67 -2.47 0.71
C LYS A 272 -13.88 -2.83 -0.56
N ASN A 273 -14.44 -2.49 -1.73
CA ASN A 273 -13.72 -2.52 -3.02
C ASN A 273 -12.78 -1.29 -3.10
N ASP A 274 -11.56 -1.38 -2.57
CA ASP A 274 -10.66 -0.23 -2.44
C ASP A 274 -9.40 -0.26 -3.31
N GLY A 275 -9.12 -1.37 -4.02
CA GLY A 275 -7.95 -1.50 -4.89
C GLY A 275 -6.60 -1.44 -4.15
N GLY A 276 -6.61 -1.57 -2.81
CA GLY A 276 -5.46 -1.33 -1.94
C GLY A 276 -5.27 0.13 -1.53
N PHE A 277 -6.26 1.00 -1.72
CA PHE A 277 -6.19 2.43 -1.40
C PHE A 277 -7.15 2.84 -0.27
N VAL A 278 -6.96 4.03 0.29
CA VAL A 278 -7.89 4.71 1.18
C VAL A 278 -8.45 5.94 0.45
N PRO A 279 -9.60 5.81 -0.24
CA PRO A 279 -10.14 6.90 -1.04
C PRO A 279 -10.78 7.99 -0.16
N THR A 280 -10.46 9.25 -0.48
CA THR A 280 -11.09 10.45 0.07
C THR A 280 -11.64 11.28 -1.08
N VAL A 281 -12.95 11.59 -1.04
CA VAL A 281 -13.62 12.37 -2.08
C VAL A 281 -14.43 13.50 -1.45
N ARG A 282 -14.22 14.73 -1.94
CA ARG A 282 -15.11 15.89 -1.68
C ARG A 282 -15.81 16.27 -2.99
N THR A 283 -17.07 16.68 -2.91
CA THR A 283 -17.90 17.05 -4.07
C THR A 283 -18.23 18.54 -4.09
N ALA A 284 -18.34 19.12 -5.29
CA ALA A 284 -18.69 20.52 -5.50
C ALA A 284 -20.20 20.76 -5.63
N GLN A 285 -20.63 21.97 -5.29
CA GLN A 285 -21.92 22.52 -5.68
C GLN A 285 -21.91 22.94 -7.16
N ALA A 286 -23.08 23.02 -7.81
CA ALA A 286 -23.16 23.42 -9.21
C ALA A 286 -22.63 24.86 -9.41
N GLY A 287 -21.68 25.01 -10.33
CA GLY A 287 -21.09 26.30 -10.69
C GLY A 287 -20.14 26.92 -9.67
N GLU A 288 -19.73 26.18 -8.64
CA GLU A 288 -18.67 26.53 -7.68
C GLU A 288 -17.31 26.72 -8.36
N ILE A 289 -17.04 25.88 -9.36
CA ILE A 289 -15.80 25.82 -10.14
C ILE A 289 -16.11 26.28 -11.57
N THR A 290 -15.20 27.07 -12.15
CA THR A 290 -15.27 27.49 -13.56
C THR A 290 -13.91 27.37 -14.20
N VAL A 291 -13.80 26.60 -15.28
CA VAL A 291 -12.59 26.44 -16.09
C VAL A 291 -12.93 26.82 -17.54
N ASN A 292 -12.18 27.76 -18.12
CA ASN A 292 -12.39 28.28 -19.49
C ASN A 292 -13.86 28.67 -19.82
N GLY A 293 -14.60 29.18 -18.82
CA GLY A 293 -16.00 29.56 -18.95
C GLY A 293 -17.02 28.42 -18.77
N VAL A 294 -16.57 27.15 -18.71
CA VAL A 294 -17.42 26.00 -18.40
C VAL A 294 -17.53 25.86 -16.88
N ARG A 295 -18.75 25.64 -16.40
CA ARG A 295 -19.08 25.48 -14.97
C ARG A 295 -19.27 24.01 -14.63
N ASN A 296 -18.82 23.64 -13.43
CA ASN A 296 -19.02 22.29 -12.93
C ASN A 296 -20.50 21.99 -12.60
N LEU A 297 -20.89 20.73 -12.67
CA LEU A 297 -22.20 20.25 -12.21
C LEU A 297 -22.18 19.89 -10.71
N ALA A 298 -23.34 19.92 -10.07
CA ALA A 298 -23.47 19.47 -8.68
C ALA A 298 -23.05 18.01 -8.54
N GLY A 299 -22.15 17.72 -7.59
CA GLY A 299 -21.60 16.38 -7.38
C GLY A 299 -20.52 15.95 -8.36
N GLU A 300 -19.90 16.87 -9.12
CA GLU A 300 -18.53 16.68 -9.64
C GLU A 300 -17.53 16.79 -8.47
N THR A 301 -16.25 16.45 -8.68
CA THR A 301 -15.26 16.57 -7.60
C THR A 301 -15.07 18.04 -7.21
N ALA A 302 -14.90 18.32 -5.93
CA ALA A 302 -14.51 19.66 -5.50
C ALA A 302 -13.08 19.96 -5.98
N MET A 303 -12.71 21.24 -6.11
CA MET A 303 -11.31 21.58 -6.39
C MET A 303 -10.44 21.17 -5.20
N PHE A 304 -9.26 20.61 -5.48
CA PHE A 304 -8.26 20.25 -4.47
C PHE A 304 -7.96 21.44 -3.55
N ASN A 305 -7.90 21.21 -2.23
CA ASN A 305 -7.74 22.26 -1.23
C ASN A 305 -7.05 21.75 0.04
N THR A 306 -5.79 22.13 0.22
CA THR A 306 -4.95 21.71 1.35
C THR A 306 -5.44 22.17 2.72
N ALA A 307 -6.21 23.26 2.77
CA ALA A 307 -6.85 23.74 4.00
C ALA A 307 -8.03 22.86 4.44
N LEU A 308 -8.61 22.06 3.52
CA LEU A 308 -9.73 21.13 3.80
C LEU A 308 -9.28 19.70 4.07
N GLY A 309 -7.97 19.42 4.06
CA GLY A 309 -7.42 18.11 4.39
C GLY A 309 -6.54 17.53 3.30
N ASP A 310 -6.87 17.81 2.03
CA ASP A 310 -6.23 17.30 0.82
C ASP A 310 -4.69 17.45 0.83
N ASP A 311 -3.98 16.47 0.27
CA ASP A 311 -2.51 16.34 0.38
C ASP A 311 -1.92 15.75 -0.91
N LEU A 312 -0.76 16.26 -1.36
CA LEU A 312 -0.01 15.79 -2.53
C LEU A 312 1.19 14.94 -2.10
N ARG A 313 1.02 13.61 -2.11
CA ARG A 313 2.05 12.63 -1.73
C ARG A 313 2.46 11.73 -2.88
N VAL A 314 3.75 11.46 -3.00
CA VAL A 314 4.28 10.64 -4.09
C VAL A 314 3.79 9.20 -3.98
N GLY A 315 3.30 8.64 -5.09
CA GLY A 315 2.70 7.30 -5.16
C GLY A 315 1.20 7.25 -4.82
N SER A 316 0.58 8.38 -4.46
CA SER A 316 -0.87 8.48 -4.30
C SER A 316 -1.54 8.78 -5.65
N THR A 317 -2.79 8.33 -5.82
CA THR A 317 -3.56 8.57 -7.04
C THR A 317 -4.52 9.74 -6.87
N TYR A 318 -4.69 10.52 -7.92
CA TYR A 318 -5.50 11.72 -8.02
C TYR A 318 -6.38 11.66 -9.26
N TYR A 319 -7.47 12.42 -9.26
CA TYR A 319 -8.32 12.61 -10.42
C TYR A 319 -8.24 14.07 -10.88
N PHE A 320 -8.00 14.28 -12.18
CA PHE A 320 -8.22 15.56 -12.83
C PHE A 320 -9.61 15.52 -13.46
N ASP A 321 -10.45 16.48 -13.10
CA ASP A 321 -11.87 16.54 -13.44
C ASP A 321 -12.11 17.62 -14.50
N LYS A 322 -13.02 17.35 -15.43
CA LYS A 322 -13.36 18.26 -16.52
C LYS A 322 -14.78 18.80 -16.27
N PRO A 323 -14.91 20.07 -15.87
CA PRO A 323 -16.17 20.59 -15.36
C PRO A 323 -17.27 20.53 -16.43
N GLY A 324 -18.45 20.07 -16.04
CA GLY A 324 -19.60 19.97 -16.96
C GLY A 324 -19.74 18.62 -17.65
N ASP A 325 -18.81 17.67 -17.46
CA ASP A 325 -18.78 16.37 -18.12
C ASP A 325 -18.80 15.24 -17.08
N LYS A 326 -19.84 14.41 -17.13
CA LYS A 326 -20.04 13.25 -16.23
C LYS A 326 -20.32 11.94 -16.96
N THR A 327 -20.16 11.94 -18.29
CA THR A 327 -20.63 10.85 -19.14
C THR A 327 -19.69 10.51 -20.27
N SER A 328 -18.77 11.39 -20.68
CA SER A 328 -17.81 11.07 -21.73
C SER A 328 -16.62 10.28 -21.17
N ALA A 329 -15.97 9.48 -22.03
CA ALA A 329 -14.68 8.86 -21.71
C ALA A 329 -13.54 9.89 -21.53
N THR A 330 -13.82 11.18 -21.70
CA THR A 330 -12.89 12.31 -21.50
C THR A 330 -13.34 13.26 -20.40
N GLN A 331 -14.23 12.82 -19.50
CA GLN A 331 -14.71 13.56 -18.32
C GLN A 331 -13.61 13.88 -17.27
N GLY A 332 -12.40 13.38 -17.50
CA GLY A 332 -11.26 13.56 -16.62
C GLY A 332 -10.22 12.45 -16.84
N TRP A 333 -9.21 12.41 -15.98
CA TRP A 333 -8.14 11.41 -16.04
C TRP A 333 -7.54 11.12 -14.67
N ASN A 334 -7.26 9.83 -14.44
CA ASN A 334 -6.56 9.38 -13.24
C ASN A 334 -5.05 9.62 -13.37
N ALA A 335 -4.41 9.97 -12.26
CA ALA A 335 -3.02 10.42 -12.22
C ALA A 335 -2.30 9.96 -10.96
N ILE A 336 -1.15 9.29 -11.06
CA ILE A 336 -0.29 9.01 -9.90
C ILE A 336 0.70 10.18 -9.74
N TYR A 337 0.78 10.77 -8.56
CA TYR A 337 1.74 11.86 -8.31
C TYR A 337 3.15 11.28 -8.14
N MET A 338 4.10 11.80 -8.92
CA MET A 338 5.49 11.31 -9.00
C MET A 338 6.49 12.27 -8.30
N GLY A 339 6.06 13.47 -7.92
CA GLY A 339 6.86 14.45 -7.18
C GLY A 339 7.02 15.78 -7.91
N ARG A 340 8.01 16.58 -7.49
CA ARG A 340 8.30 17.89 -8.09
C ARG A 340 9.40 17.75 -9.15
N GLY A 341 9.15 18.28 -10.34
CA GLY A 341 10.12 18.39 -11.42
C GLY A 341 11.16 19.48 -11.14
N THR A 342 12.32 19.39 -11.78
CA THR A 342 13.42 20.35 -11.64
C THR A 342 13.09 21.76 -12.17
N ASP A 343 12.03 21.89 -12.97
CA ASP A 343 11.50 23.14 -13.53
C ASP A 343 10.29 23.69 -12.74
N ASN A 344 10.12 23.23 -11.50
CA ASN A 344 8.98 23.48 -10.61
C ASN A 344 7.63 22.98 -11.14
N SER A 345 7.58 22.04 -12.09
CA SER A 345 6.35 21.31 -12.41
C SER A 345 5.96 20.30 -11.33
N TYR A 346 4.69 19.96 -11.26
CA TYR A 346 4.19 18.76 -10.61
C TYR A 346 4.28 17.61 -11.61
N GLN A 347 5.02 16.56 -11.27
CA GLN A 347 5.12 15.37 -12.12
C GLN A 347 3.99 14.43 -11.76
N PHE A 348 3.16 14.10 -12.73
CA PHE A 348 2.14 13.07 -12.63
C PHE A 348 2.41 11.97 -13.65
N TRP A 349 1.83 10.80 -13.47
CA TRP A 349 1.76 9.76 -14.50
C TRP A 349 0.30 9.43 -14.78
N SER A 350 -0.08 9.30 -16.05
CA SER A 350 -1.41 8.83 -16.47
C SER A 350 -1.29 7.81 -17.61
N SER A 351 -2.20 6.83 -17.66
CA SER A 351 -2.12 5.70 -18.61
C SER A 351 -2.26 6.10 -20.09
N SER A 352 -2.81 7.28 -20.38
CA SER A 352 -2.95 7.80 -21.75
C SER A 352 -1.71 8.59 -22.24
N ALA A 353 -0.82 9.00 -21.34
CA ALA A 353 0.24 9.97 -21.64
C ALA A 353 1.64 9.57 -21.12
N GLY A 354 1.72 8.65 -20.16
CA GLY A 354 2.92 8.44 -19.34
C GLY A 354 3.14 9.59 -18.36
N THR A 355 4.40 9.96 -18.15
CA THR A 355 4.78 11.08 -17.26
C THR A 355 4.43 12.44 -17.87
N ILE A 356 3.66 13.24 -17.13
CA ILE A 356 3.22 14.60 -17.48
C ILE A 356 3.82 15.60 -16.48
N ASN A 357 4.40 16.69 -16.98
CA ASN A 357 4.84 17.82 -16.17
C ASN A 357 3.75 18.89 -16.13
N VAL A 358 2.95 18.93 -15.07
CA VAL A 358 1.86 19.88 -14.86
C VAL A 358 2.37 21.15 -14.18
N LYS A 359 2.09 22.32 -14.76
CA LYS A 359 2.21 23.62 -14.07
C LYS A 359 0.81 24.17 -13.87
N PHE A 360 0.43 24.44 -12.62
CA PHE A 360 -0.86 25.02 -12.30
C PHE A 360 -0.86 26.55 -12.53
N GLN A 361 -2.03 27.09 -12.83
CA GLN A 361 -2.25 28.53 -12.95
C GLN A 361 -2.11 29.20 -11.56
N ASN A 362 -1.62 30.44 -11.54
CA ASN A 362 -1.21 31.09 -10.29
C ASN A 362 -2.36 31.17 -9.26
N GLY A 363 -2.18 30.56 -8.09
CA GLY A 363 -3.19 30.53 -7.02
C GLY A 363 -4.38 29.59 -7.26
N SER A 364 -4.31 28.68 -8.24
CA SER A 364 -5.38 27.74 -8.58
C SER A 364 -4.84 26.32 -8.79
N TRP A 365 -5.74 25.34 -8.84
CA TRP A 365 -5.44 23.93 -9.16
C TRP A 365 -5.88 23.54 -10.58
N ILE A 366 -6.04 24.54 -11.45
CA ILE A 366 -6.28 24.40 -12.90
C ILE A 366 -4.91 24.30 -13.61
N PRO A 367 -4.63 23.26 -14.41
CA PRO A 367 -3.40 23.16 -15.19
C PRO A 367 -3.24 24.29 -16.22
N SER A 368 -2.01 24.42 -16.74
CA SER A 368 -1.68 25.26 -17.90
C SER A 368 -1.31 24.40 -19.11
N GLY A 369 -1.31 25.00 -20.30
CA GLY A 369 -1.01 24.29 -21.54
C GLY A 369 -2.11 23.30 -21.94
N GLY A 370 -1.74 22.11 -22.42
CA GLY A 370 -2.66 21.14 -23.03
C GLY A 370 -3.77 20.59 -22.12
N TYR A 371 -3.65 20.75 -20.80
CA TYR A 371 -4.61 20.27 -19.79
C TYR A 371 -5.41 21.41 -19.14
N SER A 372 -5.37 22.62 -19.70
CA SER A 372 -6.02 23.80 -19.10
C SER A 372 -7.55 23.77 -19.14
N GLY A 373 -8.17 22.71 -19.67
CA GLY A 373 -9.62 22.45 -19.59
C GLY A 373 -10.06 21.74 -18.32
N ASP A 374 -9.12 21.14 -17.57
CA ASP A 374 -9.40 20.32 -16.39
C ASP A 374 -9.04 21.08 -15.09
N TYR A 375 -9.32 20.49 -13.93
CA TYR A 375 -8.76 20.89 -12.64
C TYR A 375 -8.37 19.67 -11.80
N LEU A 376 -7.37 19.80 -10.92
CA LEU A 376 -7.08 18.76 -9.93
C LEU A 376 -8.23 18.68 -8.93
N GLY A 377 -8.93 17.55 -8.95
CA GLY A 377 -10.07 17.26 -8.10
C GLY A 377 -9.65 16.80 -6.70
N ALA A 378 -10.54 17.02 -5.74
CA ALA A 378 -10.46 16.52 -4.37
C ALA A 378 -10.95 15.07 -4.30
N ALA A 379 -10.43 14.23 -5.18
CA ALA A 379 -10.61 12.78 -5.21
C ALA A 379 -9.22 12.14 -5.20
N ILE A 380 -8.85 11.63 -4.02
CA ILE A 380 -7.50 11.18 -3.69
C ILE A 380 -7.58 9.74 -3.19
N SER A 381 -6.77 8.86 -3.77
CA SER A 381 -6.62 7.46 -3.34
C SER A 381 -5.18 7.27 -2.86
N ASP A 382 -4.97 7.39 -1.55
CA ASP A 382 -3.66 7.16 -0.91
C ASP A 382 -3.47 5.66 -0.62
N PRO A 383 -2.27 5.07 -0.69
CA PRO A 383 -2.09 3.64 -0.46
C PRO A 383 -2.46 3.18 0.96
N ASN A 384 -3.12 2.04 1.07
CA ASN A 384 -3.52 1.44 2.34
C ASN A 384 -2.34 0.69 2.99
N ILE A 385 -1.38 1.42 3.54
CA ILE A 385 -0.18 0.88 4.21
C ILE A 385 -0.55 -0.05 5.39
N SER A 386 -1.72 0.15 6.02
CA SER A 386 -2.22 -0.78 7.04
C SER A 386 -2.62 -2.15 6.47
N ARG A 387 -3.28 -2.19 5.29
CA ARG A 387 -3.58 -3.44 4.56
C ARG A 387 -2.29 -4.16 4.13
N LEU A 388 -1.32 -3.41 3.61
CA LEU A 388 0.02 -3.92 3.25
C LEU A 388 0.70 -4.63 4.45
N LYS A 389 0.80 -3.95 5.59
CA LYS A 389 1.41 -4.50 6.82
C LYS A 389 0.68 -5.73 7.37
N ALA A 390 -0.61 -5.91 7.09
CA ALA A 390 -1.36 -7.10 7.49
C ALA A 390 -1.14 -8.31 6.56
N TRP A 391 -0.50 -8.08 5.40
CA TRP A 391 -0.12 -9.12 4.46
C TRP A 391 1.31 -9.62 4.71
N ASP A 392 2.22 -8.74 5.12
CA ASP A 392 3.59 -9.10 5.56
C ASP A 392 3.54 -9.89 6.88
N THR A 393 3.76 -11.21 6.82
CA THR A 393 3.79 -12.09 8.00
C THR A 393 5.21 -12.42 8.43
N THR A 394 6.19 -12.23 7.55
CA THR A 394 7.62 -12.38 7.81
C THR A 394 8.32 -11.06 7.48
N PRO A 395 8.36 -10.08 8.43
CA PRO A 395 8.67 -8.68 8.17
C PRO A 395 9.78 -8.45 7.16
N SER A 396 9.37 -8.06 5.94
CA SER A 396 10.28 -7.79 4.82
C SER A 396 10.86 -6.38 4.86
N VAL A 397 10.24 -5.50 5.67
CA VAL A 397 10.64 -4.13 5.99
C VAL A 397 10.68 -3.93 7.52
#